data_AF-A0A097C2Z3-F1
#
_entry.id   AF-A0A097C2Z3-F1
#
_cell.length_a   1.000
_cell.length_b   1.000
_cell.length_c   1.000
_cell.angle_alpha   90.00
_cell.angle_beta   90.00
_cell.angle_gamma   90.00
#
_symmetry.space_group_name_H-M   'P 1'
#
loop_
_entity.id
_entity.type
_entity.pdbx_description
1 polymer ?
#
loop_
_entity_poly.entity_id
_entity_poly.type
_entity_poly.pdbx_seq_one_letter_code
_entity_poly.pdbx_strand_id
1 'polypeptide(L)'
;LEDCKIFVDEIDQDIYEKLKTLYDLYEDFIKFKNESLRTDSGTYVNGRTCVELYNKHVEECNKNYKNGFCANLIDFKKLYEKHMTT
;
A
#
# COMPACT_ATOMS: atom_id res chain seq x y z
N LEU A 1 -33.00 -4.26 -12.03
CA LEU A 1 -31.71 -3.51 -12.04
C LEU A 1 -31.53 -2.67 -10.77
N GLU A 2 -32.60 -2.24 -10.07
CA GLU A 2 -32.50 -1.60 -8.75
C GLU A 2 -31.97 -2.53 -7.65
N ASP A 3 -32.27 -3.82 -7.69
CA ASP A 3 -31.88 -4.79 -6.65
C ASP A 3 -30.36 -4.99 -6.51
N CYS A 4 -29.56 -4.64 -7.53
CA CYS A 4 -28.10 -4.72 -7.45
C CYS A 4 -27.47 -3.58 -6.66
N LYS A 5 -28.15 -2.43 -6.47
CA LYS A 5 -27.56 -1.26 -5.80
C LYS A 5 -27.26 -1.51 -4.32
N ILE A 6 -27.99 -2.41 -3.66
CA ILE A 6 -27.82 -2.73 -2.24
C ILE A 6 -26.52 -3.54 -1.99
N PHE A 7 -25.99 -4.18 -3.04
CA PHE A 7 -24.79 -5.01 -2.96
C PHE A 7 -23.53 -4.33 -3.51
N VAL A 8 -23.65 -3.08 -3.98
CA VAL A 8 -22.51 -2.29 -4.45
C VAL A 8 -22.21 -1.27 -3.37
N ASP A 9 -21.11 -1.50 -2.65
CA ASP A 9 -20.56 -0.46 -1.79
C ASP A 9 -20.24 0.76 -2.66
N GLU A 10 -20.82 1.91 -2.32
CA GLU A 10 -20.50 3.16 -3.01
C GLU A 10 -19.03 3.49 -2.74
N ILE A 11 -18.24 3.56 -3.82
CA ILE A 11 -16.88 4.05 -3.77
C ILE A 11 -16.98 5.58 -3.74
N ASP A 12 -17.04 6.13 -2.54
CA ASP A 12 -16.86 7.56 -2.37
C ASP A 12 -15.39 7.96 -2.60
N GLN A 13 -15.14 9.27 -2.56
CA GLN A 13 -13.81 9.82 -2.82
C GLN A 13 -12.76 9.35 -1.79
N ASP A 14 -13.13 9.18 -0.52
CA ASP A 14 -12.22 8.74 0.53
C ASP A 14 -11.84 7.26 0.36
N ILE A 15 -12.81 6.40 0.02
CA ILE A 15 -12.58 5.00 -0.31
C ILE A 15 -11.69 4.89 -1.55
N TYR A 16 -11.98 5.68 -2.60
CA TYR A 16 -11.17 5.71 -3.80
C TYR A 16 -9.72 6.10 -3.52
N GLU A 17 -9.49 7.17 -2.75
CA GLU A 17 -8.15 7.64 -2.40
C GLU A 17 -7.36 6.59 -1.60
N LYS A 18 -8.02 5.91 -0.63
CA LYS A 18 -7.40 4.81 0.12
C LYS A 18 -7.03 3.63 -0.77
N LEU A 19 -7.92 3.23 -1.67
CA LEU A 19 -7.65 2.15 -2.63
C LEU A 19 -6.50 2.51 -3.56
N LYS A 20 -6.47 3.76 -4.05
CA LYS A 20 -5.39 4.26 -4.90
C LYS A 20 -4.05 4.26 -4.15
N THR A 21 -4.02 4.74 -2.91
CA THR A 21 -2.82 4.70 -2.07
C THR A 21 -2.30 3.27 -1.90
N LEU A 22 -3.18 2.30 -1.63
CA LEU A 22 -2.77 0.90 -1.53
C LEU A 22 -2.22 0.39 -2.86
N TYR A 23 -2.88 0.70 -3.98
CA TYR A 23 -2.43 0.32 -5.31
C TYR A 23 -1.02 0.86 -5.60
N ASP A 24 -0.80 2.17 -5.43
CA ASP A 24 0.48 2.84 -5.68
C ASP A 24 1.59 2.23 -4.79
N LEU A 25 1.27 1.99 -3.51
CA LEU A 25 2.17 1.39 -2.53
C LEU A 25 2.66 -0.01 -2.95
N TYR A 26 1.74 -0.88 -3.40
CA TYR A 26 2.08 -2.23 -3.84
C TYR A 26 2.78 -2.23 -5.20
N GLU A 27 2.40 -1.34 -6.12
CA GLU A 27 3.07 -1.19 -7.41
C GLU A 27 4.55 -0.83 -7.23
N ASP A 28 4.84 0.18 -6.41
CA ASP A 28 6.21 0.60 -6.11
C ASP A 28 7.00 -0.47 -5.38
N PHE A 29 6.36 -1.22 -4.47
CA PHE A 29 7.02 -2.36 -3.84
C PHE A 29 7.38 -3.49 -4.82
N ILE A 30 6.51 -3.80 -5.78
CA ILE A 30 6.83 -4.79 -6.83
C ILE A 30 8.00 -4.30 -7.68
N LYS A 31 8.02 -3.02 -8.07
CA LYS A 31 9.15 -2.43 -8.79
C LYS A 31 10.43 -2.49 -7.95
N PHE A 32 10.35 -2.16 -6.67
CA PHE A 32 11.48 -2.25 -5.74
C PHE A 32 12.05 -3.67 -5.65
N LYS A 33 11.19 -4.69 -5.55
CA LYS A 33 11.64 -6.09 -5.58
C LYS A 33 12.39 -6.46 -6.85
N ASN A 34 12.05 -5.85 -7.99
CA ASN A 34 12.75 -6.06 -9.25
C ASN A 34 14.06 -5.26 -9.30
N GLU A 35 14.08 -4.04 -8.74
CA GLU A 35 15.29 -3.23 -8.61
C GLU A 35 16.32 -3.89 -7.71
N SER A 36 15.91 -4.44 -6.56
CA SER A 36 16.79 -5.08 -5.57
C SER A 36 17.50 -6.34 -6.07
N LEU A 37 17.02 -6.94 -7.17
CA LEU A 37 17.68 -8.06 -7.84
C LEU A 37 18.81 -7.62 -8.78
N ARG A 38 18.90 -6.33 -9.12
CA ARG A 38 19.88 -5.81 -10.09
C ARG A 38 21.13 -5.34 -9.34
N THR A 39 22.30 -5.82 -9.72
CA THR A 39 23.60 -5.48 -9.11
C THR A 39 24.02 -4.02 -9.27
N ASP A 40 23.31 -3.27 -10.11
CA ASP A 40 23.75 -1.97 -10.64
C ASP A 40 22.90 -0.81 -10.08
N SER A 41 21.92 -1.08 -9.22
CA SER A 41 20.96 -0.06 -8.78
C SER A 41 21.55 0.81 -7.68
N GLY A 42 22.32 1.83 -8.07
CA GLY A 42 22.81 2.88 -7.18
C GLY A 42 21.71 3.73 -6.52
N THR A 43 20.43 3.43 -6.74
CA THR A 43 19.31 4.09 -6.05
C THR A 43 18.03 3.23 -6.13
N TYR A 44 17.57 2.72 -4.98
CA TYR A 44 16.26 2.06 -4.85
C TYR A 44 15.15 3.12 -4.79
N VAL A 45 14.87 3.77 -5.92
CA VAL A 45 13.88 4.86 -5.98
C VAL A 45 12.52 4.34 -5.55
N ASN A 46 12.08 3.21 -6.10
CA ASN A 46 10.78 2.64 -5.79
C ASN A 46 10.69 2.16 -4.33
N GLY A 47 11.79 1.67 -3.77
CA GLY A 47 11.86 1.30 -2.35
C GLY A 47 11.69 2.50 -1.41
N ARG A 48 12.26 3.66 -1.76
CA ARG A 48 12.03 4.90 -1.01
C ARG A 48 10.59 5.38 -1.14
N THR A 49 10.05 5.39 -2.35
CA THR A 49 8.70 5.89 -2.61
C THR A 49 7.64 5.09 -1.85
N CYS A 50 7.71 3.75 -1.86
CA CYS A 50 6.74 2.94 -1.12
C CYS A 50 6.87 3.13 0.41
N VAL A 51 8.09 3.31 0.95
CA VAL A 51 8.30 3.62 2.37
C VAL A 51 7.75 5.00 2.75
N GLU A 52 7.94 6.01 1.90
CA GLU A 52 7.38 7.36 2.12
C GLU A 52 5.85 7.34 2.11
N LEU A 53 5.24 6.64 1.15
CA LEU A 53 3.78 6.43 1.09
C LEU A 53 3.26 5.72 2.34
N TYR A 54 3.91 4.63 2.77
CA TYR A 54 3.54 3.92 3.99
C TYR A 54 3.59 4.85 5.22
N ASN A 55 4.68 5.59 5.40
CA ASN A 55 4.87 6.46 6.56
C ASN A 55 3.85 7.60 6.62
N LYS A 56 3.45 8.15 5.46
CA LYS A 56 2.42 9.19 5.38
C LYS A 56 1.07 8.72 5.94
N HIS A 57 0.72 7.45 5.76
CA HIS A 57 -0.60 6.93 6.10
C HIS A 57 -0.64 6.09 7.38
N VAL A 58 0.49 5.57 7.87
CA VAL A 58 0.54 4.77 9.10
C VAL A 58 0.19 5.60 10.35
N GLU A 59 0.50 6.89 10.36
CA GLU A 59 0.18 7.78 11.50
C GLU A 59 -1.33 7.85 11.76
N GLU A 60 -2.14 7.83 10.71
CA GLU A 60 -3.61 7.81 10.80
C GLU A 60 -4.10 6.46 11.33
N CYS A 61 -3.42 5.37 10.96
CA CYS A 61 -3.73 4.04 11.43
C CYS A 61 -3.41 3.80 12.90
N ASN A 62 -2.46 4.55 13.48
CA ASN A 62 -2.23 4.55 14.92
C ASN A 62 -3.44 5.09 15.71
N LYS A 63 -4.29 5.91 15.07
CA LYS A 63 -5.47 6.51 15.70
C LYS A 63 -6.74 5.68 15.45
N ASN A 64 -6.84 4.99 14.31
CA ASN A 64 -7.99 4.16 13.95
C ASN A 64 -7.58 2.87 13.22
N TYR A 65 -7.04 1.90 13.96
CA TYR A 65 -6.45 0.67 13.41
C TYR A 65 -7.46 -0.35 12.85
N LYS A 66 -8.77 -0.19 13.12
CA LYS A 66 -9.79 -1.22 12.82
C LYS A 66 -10.43 -1.13 11.43
N ASN A 67 -9.97 -0.22 10.57
CA ASN A 67 -10.48 -0.15 9.20
C ASN A 67 -9.64 -1.01 8.22
N GLY A 68 -10.27 -1.44 7.13
CA GLY A 68 -9.63 -2.33 6.15
C GLY A 68 -8.37 -1.75 5.50
N PHE A 69 -8.30 -0.42 5.33
CA PHE A 69 -7.12 0.25 4.80
C PHE A 69 -5.90 0.06 5.73
N CYS A 70 -6.07 0.27 7.03
CA CYS A 70 -5.01 0.11 8.01
C CYS A 70 -4.54 -1.34 8.17
N ALA A 71 -5.44 -2.31 8.07
CA ALA A 71 -5.07 -3.73 8.05
C ALA A 71 -4.13 -4.03 6.86
N ASN A 72 -4.44 -3.50 5.68
CA ASN A 72 -3.61 -3.68 4.49
C ASN A 72 -2.23 -3.00 4.61
N LEU A 73 -2.13 -1.84 5.26
CA LEU A 73 -0.83 -1.21 5.53
C LEU A 73 0.03 -2.02 6.51
N ILE A 74 -0.57 -2.63 7.54
CA ILE A 74 0.15 -3.53 8.46
C ILE A 74 0.68 -4.75 7.71
N ASP A 75 -0.13 -5.35 6.82
CA ASP A 75 0.31 -6.50 6.04
C ASP A 75 1.39 -6.13 5.02
N PHE A 76 1.31 -4.94 4.42
CA PHE A 76 2.39 -4.38 3.60
C PHE A 76 3.71 -4.31 4.38
N LYS A 77 3.71 -3.77 5.60
CA LYS A 77 4.92 -3.69 6.43
C LYS A 77 5.58 -5.06 6.61
N LYS A 78 4.79 -6.09 6.92
CA LYS A 78 5.29 -7.48 7.09
C LYS A 78 5.92 -7.99 5.79
N LEU A 79 5.31 -7.72 4.63
CA LEU A 79 5.84 -8.14 3.33
C LEU A 79 7.16 -7.42 3.01
N TYR A 80 7.24 -6.12 3.31
CA TYR A 80 8.46 -5.33 3.13
C TYR A 80 9.60 -5.85 4.03
N GLU A 81 9.34 -6.04 5.32
CA GLU A 81 10.33 -6.57 6.28
C GLU A 81 10.82 -7.97 5.87
N LYS A 82 9.91 -8.83 5.40
CA LYS A 82 10.28 -10.14 4.85
C LYS A 82 11.19 -10.01 3.63
N HIS A 83 10.92 -9.07 2.73
CA HIS A 83 11.79 -8.86 1.57
C HIS A 83 13.18 -8.36 1.97
N MET A 84 13.26 -7.45 2.94
CA MET A 84 14.54 -6.90 3.44
C MET A 84 15.39 -7.92 4.22
N THR A 85 14.79 -9.00 4.70
CA THR A 85 15.46 -10.06 5.46
C THR A 85 15.80 -11.29 4.63
N THR A 86 15.40 -11.33 3.35
CA THR A 86 15.68 -12.41 2.40
C THR A 86 16.81 -12.01 1.47
#